data_AF-A0A5K0VKB1-F1
#
_entry.id   AF-A0A5K0VKB1-F1
#
_cell.length_a   1.000
_cell.length_b   1.000
_cell.length_c   1.000
_cell.angle_alpha   90.00
_cell.angle_beta   90.00
_cell.angle_gamma   90.00
#
_symmetry.space_group_name_H-M   'P 1'
#
loop_
_entity.id
_entity.type
_entity.pdbx_description
1 polymer ?
#
loop_
_entity_poly.entity_id
_entity_poly.type
_entity_poly.pdbx_seq_one_letter_code
_entity_poly.pdbx_strand_id
1 'polypeptide(L)' 'VAEREGKYLVGLFNMIGKQNGGKAYAAKDIPLGDPFVYRHLGSMASVGRYKALVDLRQSK' A
#
# COMPACT_ATOMS: atom_id res chain seq x y z
N VAL A 1 7.48 -0.27 -2.29
CA VAL A 1 6.71 -1.02 -1.27
C VAL A 1 6.09 -0.06 -0.28
N ALA A 2 6.90 0.70 0.47
CA ALA A 2 6.47 1.70 1.46
C ALA A 2 5.39 2.68 0.96
N GLU A 3 5.52 3.24 -0.25
CA GLU A 3 4.51 4.15 -0.81
C GLU A 3 3.12 3.50 -0.89
N ARG A 4 3.06 2.21 -1.29
CA ARG A 4 1.80 1.48 -1.44
C ARG A 4 1.19 1.14 -0.08
N GLU A 5 2.02 0.76 0.88
CA GLU A 5 1.60 0.54 2.26
C GLU A 5 1.06 1.82 2.89
N GLY A 6 1.74 2.95 2.68
CA GLY A 6 1.28 4.26 3.13
C GLY A 6 -0.07 4.65 2.54
N LYS A 7 -0.26 4.46 1.22
CA LYS A 7 -1.55 4.71 0.56
C LYS A 7 -2.68 3.84 1.10
N TYR A 8 -2.40 2.55 1.34
CA TYR A 8 -3.36 1.63 1.95
C TYR A 8 -3.75 2.07 3.37
N LEU A 9 -2.77 2.36 4.22
CA LEU A 9 -3.00 2.77 5.60
C LEU A 9 -3.77 4.09 5.71
N VAL A 10 -3.48 5.07 4.85
CA VAL A 10 -4.25 6.34 4.83
C VAL A 10 -5.71 6.08 4.52
N GLY A 11 -6.01 5.21 3.55
CA GLY A 11 -7.40 4.80 3.25
C GLY A 11 -8.07 4.13 4.44
N LEU A 12 -7.37 3.18 5.07
CA LEU A 12 -7.84 2.44 6.24
C LEU A 12 -8.13 3.38 7.42
N PHE A 13 -7.20 4.27 7.77
CA PHE A 13 -7.37 5.20 8.89
C PHE A 13 -8.50 6.21 8.64
N ASN A 14 -8.67 6.69 7.40
CA ASN A 14 -9.81 7.54 7.06
C ASN A 14 -11.14 6.81 7.24
N MET A 15 -11.21 5.52 6.89
CA MET A 15 -12.40 4.69 7.10
C MET A 15 -12.70 4.52 8.60
N ILE A 16 -11.70 4.16 9.40
CA ILE A 16 -11.81 3.99 10.85
C ILE A 16 -12.25 5.31 11.52
N GLY A 17 -11.64 6.44 11.12
CA GLY A 17 -11.97 7.76 11.64
C GLY A 17 -13.42 8.17 11.39
N LYS A 18 -13.93 7.91 10.17
CA LYS A 18 -15.34 8.18 9.81
C LYS A 18 -16.34 7.33 10.62
N GLN A 19 -15.91 6.16 11.10
CA GLN A 19 -16.72 5.26 11.93
C GLN A 19 -16.53 5.52 13.44
N ASN A 20 -16.00 6.68 13.83
CA ASN A 20 -15.71 7.04 15.23
C ASN A 20 -14.73 6.08 15.96
N GLY A 21 -13.92 5.32 15.21
CA GLY A 21 -12.98 4.33 15.74
C GLY A 21 -11.70 4.91 16.39
N GLY A 22 -11.53 6.23 16.41
CA GLY A 22 -10.35 6.89 16.99
C GLY A 22 -10.33 6.94 18.53
N LYS A 23 -11.39 6.48 19.19
CA LYS A 23 -11.49 6.44 20.66
C LYS A 23 -11.01 5.09 21.21
N ALA A 24 -10.53 5.09 22.45
CA ALA A 24 -10.17 3.85 23.14
C ALA A 24 -11.34 2.86 23.09
N TYR A 25 -11.04 1.62 22.71
CA TYR A 25 -12.02 0.51 22.60
C TYR A 25 -13.14 0.67 21.55
N ALA A 26 -13.13 1.73 20.72
CA ALA A 26 -14.19 1.98 19.74
C ALA A 26 -14.01 1.27 18.39
N ALA A 27 -12.82 0.72 18.11
CA ALA A 27 -12.53 0.07 16.83
C ALA A 27 -12.81 -1.44 16.78
N LYS A 28 -13.37 -2.02 17.85
CA LYS A 28 -13.48 -3.48 18.02
C LYS A 28 -14.36 -4.15 16.96
N ASP A 29 -15.41 -3.46 16.52
CA ASP A 29 -16.41 -3.97 15.56
C ASP A 29 -16.32 -3.27 14.20
N ILE A 30 -15.25 -2.51 13.93
CA ILE A 30 -15.07 -1.82 12.66
C ILE A 30 -14.50 -2.80 11.62
N PRO A 31 -15.18 -3.04 10.48
CA PRO A 31 -14.65 -3.89 9.43
C PRO A 31 -13.46 -3.20 8.75
N LEU A 32 -12.30 -3.84 8.78
CA LEU A 32 -11.05 -3.30 8.21
C LEU A 32 -10.91 -3.53 6.70
N GLY A 33 -11.85 -4.26 6.09
CA GLY A 33 -11.82 -4.60 4.67
C GLY A 33 -10.72 -5.61 4.32
N ASP A 34 -10.33 -5.62 3.06
CA ASP A 34 -9.35 -6.57 2.53
C ASP A 34 -7.93 -6.22 3.02
N PRO A 35 -7.11 -7.24 3.36
CA PRO A 35 -5.73 -7.02 3.77
C PRO A 35 -4.89 -6.42 2.64
N PHE A 36 -3.84 -5.70 3.02
CA PHE A 36 -2.86 -5.21 2.05
C PHE A 36 -2.15 -6.38 1.35
N VAL A 37 -2.26 -6.42 0.02
CA VAL A 37 -1.52 -7.37 -0.82
C VAL A 37 -0.48 -6.61 -1.62
N TYR A 38 0.80 -6.92 -1.36
CA TYR A 38 1.87 -6.34 -2.14
C TYR A 38 1.92 -6.95 -3.55
N ARG A 39 1.64 -6.11 -4.56
CA ARG A 39 1.86 -6.45 -5.97
C ARG A 39 3.17 -5.81 -6.43
N HIS A 40 4.17 -6.65 -6.69
CA HIS A 40 5.46 -6.25 -7.26
C HIS A 40 5.27 -5.84 -8.72
N LEU A 41 5.57 -4.58 -9.03
CA LEU A 41 5.39 -4.02 -10.38
C LEU A 41 6.58 -4.24 -11.31
N GLY A 42 7.71 -4.63 -10.76
CA GLY A 42 8.97 -4.66 -11.50
C GLY A 42 10.10 -4.06 -10.70
N SER A 43 11.29 -4.19 -11.25
CA SER A 43 12.52 -3.64 -10.70
C SER A 43 13.24 -2.81 -11.75
N MET A 44 14.03 -1.85 -11.29
CA MET A 44 14.85 -1.01 -12.16
C MET A 44 16.19 -0.79 -11.47
N ALA A 45 17.27 -0.87 -12.25
CA ALA A 45 18.61 -0.55 -11.81
C ALA A 45 19.35 0.24 -12.90
N SER A 46 20.06 1.31 -12.51
CA SER A 46 20.95 2.02 -13.43
C SER A 46 22.29 1.29 -13.54
N VAL A 47 22.87 1.25 -14.73
CA VAL A 47 24.18 0.60 -14.99
C VAL A 47 25.25 1.59 -15.47
N GLY A 48 24.96 2.89 -15.37
CA GLY A 48 25.84 3.97 -15.84
C GLY A 48 25.77 4.20 -17.36
N ARG A 49 26.54 5.17 -17.87
CA ARG A 49 26.60 5.56 -19.29
C ARG A 49 25.23 5.76 -19.94
N TYR A 50 24.28 6.37 -19.21
CA TYR A 50 22.91 6.61 -19.67
C TYR A 50 22.14 5.33 -20.01
N LYS A 51 22.44 4.20 -19.36
CA LYS A 51 21.76 2.91 -19.53
C LYS A 51 21.12 2.44 -18.23
N ALA A 52 20.02 1.69 -18.37
CA ALA A 52 19.28 1.09 -17.26
C ALA A 52 18.80 -0.32 -17.63
N LEU A 53 18.71 -1.18 -16.63
CA LEU A 53 18.04 -2.48 -16.68
C LEU A 53 16.66 -2.33 -16.04
N VAL A 54 15.64 -2.88 -16.70
CA VAL A 54 14.25 -2.80 -16.25
C VAL A 54 13.61 -4.18 -16.39
N ASP A 55 13.10 -4.73 -15.29
CA ASP A 55 12.20 -5.88 -15.29
C ASP A 55 10.77 -5.34 -15.15
N LEU A 56 10.01 -5.33 -16.24
CA LEU A 56 8.60 -4.97 -16.24
C LEU A 56 7.78 -6.26 -16.26
N ARG A 57 7.05 -6.52 -15.18
CA ARG A 57 6.07 -7.60 -15.19
C ARG A 57 4.76 -7.05 -15.72
N GLN A 58 4.35 -7.51 -16.91
CA GLN A 58 2.97 -7.36 -17.34
C GLN A 58 2.11 -8.17 -16.36
N SER A 59 1.33 -7.48 -15.53
CA SER A 59 0.32 -8.14 -14.72
C SER A 59 -0.65 -8.81 -15.71
N LYS A 60 -0.71 -10.14 -15.68
CA LYS A 60 -1.70 -10.92 -16.42
C LYS A 60 -3.10 -10.64 -15.87
#